data_AF-A0A533YIN6-F1
#
_entry.id   AF-A0A533YIN6-F1
#
_cell.length_a   1.000
_cell.length_b   1.000
_cell.length_c   1.000
_cell.angle_alpha   90.00
_cell.angle_beta   90.00
_cell.angle_gamma   90.00
#
_symmetry.space_group_name_H-M   'P 1'
#
loop_
_entity.id
_entity.type
_entity.pdbx_description
1 polymer ?
#
loop_
_entity_poly.entity_id
_entity_poly.type
_entity_poly.pdbx_seq_one_letter_code
_entity_poly.pdbx_strand_id
1 'polypeptide(L)' 'PSFSVCPQCHEPKLPHYTCLNCGTYKGTAVIAIEEA' A
#
# COMPACT_ATOMS: atom_id res chain seq x y z
N PRO A 1 3.33 -0.65 -17.79
CA PRO A 1 3.27 -0.48 -16.31
C PRO A 1 2.89 -1.84 -15.69
N SER A 2 3.73 -2.37 -14.81
CA SER A 2 3.45 -3.64 -14.12
C SER A 2 2.85 -3.35 -12.75
N PHE A 3 1.86 -4.14 -12.32
CA PHE A 3 1.28 -4.05 -10.99
C PHE A 3 1.79 -5.22 -10.14
N SER A 4 2.13 -4.95 -8.88
CA SER A 4 2.55 -5.95 -7.90
C SER A 4 1.45 -6.11 -6.85
N VAL A 5 1.24 -7.31 -6.34
CA VAL A 5 0.24 -7.55 -5.29
C VAL A 5 0.78 -7.07 -3.94
N CYS A 6 -0.05 -6.34 -3.19
CA CYS A 6 0.27 -5.95 -1.82
C CYS A 6 0.21 -7.18 -0.89
N PRO A 7 1.25 -7.48 -0.10
CA PRO A 7 1.23 -8.64 0.81
C PRO A 7 0.32 -8.45 2.04
N GLN A 8 -0.18 -7.23 2.29
CA GLN A 8 -1.04 -6.93 3.45
C GLN A 8 -2.52 -7.04 3.09
N CYS A 9 -2.96 -6.36 2.03
CA CYS A 9 -4.38 -6.34 1.62
C CYS A 9 -4.68 -7.17 0.36
N HIS A 10 -3.66 -7.77 -0.28
CA HIS A 10 -3.79 -8.55 -1.53
C HIS A 10 -4.31 -7.77 -2.74
N GLU A 11 -4.28 -6.45 -2.70
CA GLU A 11 -4.69 -5.60 -3.81
C GLU A 11 -3.54 -5.27 -4.77
N PRO A 12 -3.83 -5.00 -6.06
CA PRO A 12 -2.83 -4.56 -7.01
C PRO A 12 -2.32 -3.17 -6.61
N LYS A 13 -1.01 -3.08 -6.38
CA LYS A 13 -0.31 -1.82 -6.10
C LYS A 13 0.80 -1.60 -7.11
N LEU A 14 1.27 -0.36 -7.23
CA LEU A 14 2.44 -0.09 -8.06
C LEU A 14 3.73 -0.66 -7.39
N PRO A 15 4.65 -1.26 -8.17
CA PRO A 15 5.97 -1.65 -7.68
C PRO A 15 6.73 -0.41 -7.24
N HIS A 16 7.46 -0.50 -6.13
CA HIS A 16 8.15 0.64 -5.48
C HIS A 16 7.26 1.73 -4.87
N TYR A 17 5.93 1.57 -4.85
CA TYR A 17 5.03 2.46 -4.11
C TYR A 17 4.49 1.81 -2.84
N THR A 18 4.20 2.65 -1.84
CA THR A 18 3.35 2.32 -0.70
C THR A 18 1.96 1.93 -1.20
N CYS A 19 1.31 0.96 -0.56
CA CYS A 19 -0.06 0.64 -0.92
C CYS A 19 -0.96 1.81 -0.49
N LEU A 20 -1.66 2.44 -1.43
CA LEU A 20 -2.58 3.54 -1.15
C LEU A 20 -3.89 3.05 -0.52
N ASN A 21 -4.25 1.78 -0.69
CA ASN A 21 -5.48 1.21 -0.12
C ASN A 21 -5.33 0.88 1.37
N CYS A 22 -4.27 0.17 1.75
CA CYS A 22 -4.03 -0.16 3.16
C CYS A 22 -3.06 0.79 3.88
N GLY A 23 -2.46 1.75 3.16
CA GLY A 23 -1.54 2.72 3.74
C GLY A 23 -0.21 2.15 4.23
N THR A 24 0.08 0.88 3.98
CA THR A 24 1.26 0.20 4.52
C THR A 24 2.37 0.00 3.49
N TYR A 25 3.62 0.10 3.94
CA TYR A 25 4.82 -0.29 3.22
C TYR A 25 5.68 -1.14 4.15
N LYS A 26 6.01 -2.36 3.72
CA LYS A 26 6.82 -3.31 4.50
C LYS A 26 6.29 -3.60 5.92
N GLY A 27 4.97 -3.59 6.10
CA GLY A 27 4.33 -3.87 7.40
C GLY A 27 4.25 -2.66 8.34
N THR A 28 4.75 -1.51 7.92
CA THR A 28 4.60 -0.25 8.64
C THR A 28 3.51 0.58 7.98
N ALA A 29 2.54 1.10 8.73
CA ALA A 29 1.62 2.11 8.25
C ALA A 29 2.40 3.41 7.98
N VAL A 30 2.52 3.77 6.71
CA VAL A 30 3.26 4.97 6.26
C VAL A 30 2.31 6.12 5.97
N ILE A 31 1.07 5.78 5.59
CA ILE A 31 0.00 6.76 5.47
C ILE A 31 -0.73 6.74 6.81
N ALA A 32 -0.52 7.77 7.62
CA ALA A 32 -1.50 8.13 8.62
C ALA A 32 -2.73 8.56 7.82
N ILE A 33 -3.69 7.65 7.66
CA ILE A 33 -5.02 8.01 7.18
C ILE A 33 -5.62 8.84 8.33
N GLU A 34 -5.27 10.13 8.37
CA GLU A 34 -6.00 11.09 9.18
C GLU A 34 -7.39 11.17 8.57
N GLU A 35 -8.34 10.49 9.22
CA GLU A 35 -9.76 10.67 8.97
C GLU A 35 -10.09 12.16 9.20
N ALA A 36 -10.40 12.86 8.11
CA ALA A 36 -10.91 14.22 8.10
C ALA A 36 -12.42 14.25 8.22
#